data_AF-A0A967V6S4-F1
#
_entry.id   AF-A0A967V6S4-F1
#
_cell.length_a   1.000
_cell.length_b   1.000
_cell.length_c   1.000
_cell.angle_alpha   90.00
_cell.angle_beta   90.00
_cell.angle_gamma   90.00
#
_symmetry.space_group_name_H-M   'P 1'
#
loop_
_entity.id
_entity.type
_entity.pdbx_description
1 polymer ?
#
loop_
_entity_poly.entity_id
_entity_poly.type
_entity_poly.pdbx_seq_one_letter_code
_entity_poly.pdbx_strand_id
1 'polypeptide(L)'
;MSKLVANLKAISEKATSGADTGIRAEITNTTDAPVAFNFTLAANPSLVLELQDTEGKSLGLPPPSPPSEKELKAMRELAPGESITIDYYGVLDLYNPSGRYRVRFFSECYLFGGSTDDPVTSDWLEFEVVCPPHPFPERWQKIPTVAEKRWLFWTRFKWCRCFWCWILRILGIVRCNRRLSQEVDVGRIEVMSDAPPGFEAWNGTYVWNARFRTVIDQNDCSVRIVVLLQTSNVGATLSNAQRNAWETALQNAWSNLFKLCCNDCCCCSGYTITLDVQFVNSNAHHIVNVQGWTTNMTNWGNTDTTAINHEMGHMLGALDEYYTVDGTAWGQPFQNGAGIMNNPNEAPLARHFDLVRDTVQSMLGTNCNTKTIGESC
;
A
#
# COMPACT_ATOMS: atom_id res chain seq x y z
N MET A 1 -36.16 -7.33 -11.80
CA MET A 1 -35.55 -8.31 -12.73
C MET A 1 -34.41 -7.55 -13.37
N SER A 2 -33.19 -8.08 -13.28
CA SER A 2 -32.00 -7.39 -13.75
C SER A 2 -32.16 -6.97 -15.21
N LYS A 3 -31.81 -5.71 -15.49
CA LYS A 3 -31.94 -5.13 -16.84
C LYS A 3 -31.05 -5.88 -17.85
N LEU A 4 -29.92 -6.38 -17.38
CA LEU A 4 -28.97 -7.16 -18.16
C LEU A 4 -28.85 -8.57 -17.56
N VAL A 5 -28.73 -9.56 -18.44
CA VAL A 5 -28.38 -10.93 -18.04
C VAL A 5 -27.00 -11.25 -18.58
N ALA A 6 -26.12 -11.74 -17.71
CA ALA A 6 -24.77 -12.17 -18.08
C ALA A 6 -24.70 -13.71 -18.06
N ASN A 7 -24.16 -14.29 -19.13
CA ASN A 7 -23.89 -15.72 -19.23
C ASN A 7 -22.39 -15.93 -19.43
N LEU A 8 -21.77 -16.80 -18.62
CA LEU A 8 -20.36 -17.13 -18.76
C LEU A 8 -20.17 -18.49 -19.44
N LYS A 9 -19.14 -18.60 -20.28
CA LYS A 9 -18.66 -19.85 -20.86
C LYS A 9 -17.14 -19.89 -20.83
N ALA A 10 -16.56 -21.05 -20.56
CA ALA A 10 -15.12 -21.23 -20.75
C ALA A 10 -14.81 -21.21 -22.26
N ILE A 11 -13.74 -20.53 -22.66
CA ILE A 11 -13.28 -20.50 -24.06
C ILE A 11 -12.66 -21.85 -24.45
N SER A 12 -12.08 -22.55 -23.47
CA SER A 12 -11.58 -23.93 -23.61
C SER A 12 -12.31 -24.84 -22.63
N GLU A 13 -12.81 -25.97 -23.14
CA GLU A 13 -13.40 -27.04 -22.30
C GLU A 13 -12.32 -27.89 -21.60
N LYS A 14 -11.07 -27.81 -22.06
CA LYS A 14 -9.95 -28.53 -21.44
C LYS A 14 -9.36 -27.69 -20.31
N ALA A 15 -8.87 -28.38 -19.28
CA ALA A 15 -8.11 -27.74 -18.22
C ALA A 15 -6.89 -27.00 -18.79
N THR A 16 -6.71 -25.76 -18.36
CA THR A 16 -5.68 -24.83 -18.85
C THR A 16 -4.73 -24.46 -17.72
N SER A 17 -3.59 -23.88 -18.07
CA SER A 17 -2.80 -23.13 -17.10
C SER A 17 -3.59 -21.88 -16.64
N GLY A 18 -3.23 -21.29 -15.50
CA GLY A 18 -3.88 -20.05 -15.03
C GLY A 18 -3.86 -18.94 -16.09
N ALA A 19 -2.71 -18.75 -16.75
CA ALA A 19 -2.54 -17.75 -17.79
C ALA A 19 -3.32 -18.05 -19.09
N ASP A 20 -3.52 -19.32 -19.42
CA ASP A 20 -4.24 -19.73 -20.63
C ASP A 20 -5.76 -19.85 -20.40
N THR A 21 -6.21 -19.64 -19.16
CA THR A 21 -7.64 -19.70 -18.83
C THR A 21 -8.36 -18.54 -19.51
N GLY A 22 -9.25 -18.89 -20.44
CA GLY A 22 -10.11 -17.96 -21.16
C GLY A 22 -11.57 -18.10 -20.72
N ILE A 23 -12.21 -16.98 -20.35
CA ILE A 23 -13.62 -16.88 -19.96
C ILE A 23 -14.32 -15.92 -20.93
N ARG A 24 -15.44 -16.34 -21.50
CA ARG A 24 -16.30 -15.51 -22.36
C ARG A 24 -17.56 -15.12 -21.60
N ALA A 25 -17.83 -13.83 -21.48
CA ALA A 25 -19.09 -13.30 -21.00
C ALA A 25 -19.97 -12.83 -22.16
N GLU A 26 -21.22 -13.28 -22.19
CA GLU A 26 -22.27 -12.79 -23.07
C GLU A 26 -23.29 -12.01 -22.25
N ILE A 27 -23.41 -10.70 -22.51
CA ILE A 27 -24.28 -9.79 -21.76
C ILE A 27 -25.41 -9.37 -22.69
N THR A 28 -26.65 -9.62 -22.27
CA THR A 28 -27.85 -9.37 -23.08
C THR A 28 -28.79 -8.41 -22.38
N ASN A 29 -29.26 -7.38 -23.10
CA ASN A 29 -30.34 -6.53 -22.62
C ASN A 29 -31.69 -7.26 -22.75
N THR A 30 -32.32 -7.57 -21.62
CA THR A 30 -33.59 -8.30 -21.59
C THR A 30 -34.81 -7.39 -21.42
N THR A 31 -34.60 -6.08 -21.35
CA THR A 31 -35.67 -5.09 -21.25
C THR A 31 -36.21 -4.69 -22.61
N ASP A 32 -37.33 -3.96 -22.61
CA ASP A 32 -37.96 -3.36 -23.80
C ASP A 32 -37.42 -1.95 -24.13
N ALA A 33 -36.44 -1.46 -23.36
CA ALA A 33 -35.78 -0.17 -23.56
C ALA A 33 -34.26 -0.32 -23.73
N PRO A 34 -33.57 0.64 -24.38
CA PRO A 34 -32.11 0.64 -24.41
C PRO A 34 -31.48 0.75 -23.01
N VAL A 35 -30.38 0.05 -22.79
CA VAL A 35 -29.62 0.08 -21.52
C VAL A 35 -28.18 0.53 -21.78
N ALA A 36 -27.73 1.55 -21.06
CA ALA A 36 -26.36 2.03 -21.17
C ALA A 36 -25.39 1.05 -20.50
N PHE A 37 -24.29 0.72 -21.18
CA PHE A 37 -23.27 -0.21 -20.71
C PHE A 37 -21.85 0.27 -21.10
N ASN A 38 -20.92 0.29 -20.15
CA ASN A 38 -19.53 0.65 -20.39
C ASN A 38 -18.70 -0.57 -20.79
N PHE A 39 -18.65 -0.85 -22.09
CA PHE A 39 -17.88 -1.98 -22.62
C PHE A 39 -16.38 -1.87 -22.32
N THR A 40 -15.83 -0.65 -22.42
CA THR A 40 -14.39 -0.40 -22.24
C THR A 40 -13.94 -0.76 -20.84
N LEU A 41 -14.69 -0.34 -19.82
CA LEU A 41 -14.37 -0.65 -18.44
C LEU A 41 -14.68 -2.09 -18.08
N ALA A 42 -15.77 -2.67 -18.62
CA ALA A 42 -16.14 -4.05 -18.38
C ALA A 42 -15.12 -5.05 -18.90
N ALA A 43 -14.26 -4.66 -19.86
CA ALA A 43 -13.15 -5.49 -20.33
C ALA A 43 -12.08 -5.75 -19.23
N ASN A 44 -12.09 -5.01 -18.12
CA ASN A 44 -11.20 -5.28 -16.98
C ASN A 44 -11.82 -6.33 -16.06
N PRO A 45 -11.24 -7.54 -15.95
CA PRO A 45 -11.88 -8.64 -15.22
C PRO A 45 -12.04 -8.34 -13.73
N SER A 46 -11.15 -7.57 -13.11
CA SER A 46 -11.23 -7.19 -11.68
C SER A 46 -12.40 -6.27 -11.34
N LEU A 47 -13.07 -5.66 -12.32
CA LEU A 47 -14.24 -4.81 -12.06
C LEU A 47 -15.56 -5.58 -12.11
N VAL A 48 -15.58 -6.74 -12.75
CA VAL A 48 -16.84 -7.44 -13.11
C VAL A 48 -16.82 -8.95 -12.90
N LEU A 49 -15.67 -9.56 -12.62
CA LEU A 49 -15.56 -10.98 -12.31
C LEU A 49 -15.28 -11.19 -10.82
N GLU A 50 -16.07 -12.06 -10.21
CA GLU A 50 -15.80 -12.61 -8.89
C GLU A 50 -15.24 -14.01 -9.05
N LEU A 51 -14.10 -14.28 -8.40
CA LEU A 51 -13.38 -15.54 -8.51
C LEU A 51 -13.15 -16.16 -7.14
N GLN A 52 -13.47 -17.45 -7.01
CA GLN A 52 -13.31 -18.19 -5.77
C GLN A 52 -12.65 -19.55 -5.99
N ASP A 53 -11.93 -20.02 -4.98
CA ASP A 53 -11.43 -21.40 -4.92
C ASP A 53 -12.51 -22.40 -4.44
N THR A 54 -12.13 -23.68 -4.33
CA THR A 54 -13.00 -24.75 -3.84
C THR A 54 -13.47 -24.59 -2.41
N GLU A 55 -12.79 -23.76 -1.61
CA GLU A 55 -13.18 -23.46 -0.23
C GLU A 55 -14.12 -22.25 -0.16
N GLY A 56 -14.42 -21.63 -1.31
CA GLY A 56 -15.24 -20.42 -1.40
C GLY A 56 -14.48 -19.15 -1.04
N LYS A 57 -13.15 -19.22 -0.89
CA LYS A 57 -12.33 -18.04 -0.61
C LYS A 57 -12.18 -17.20 -1.88
N SER A 58 -12.45 -15.90 -1.76
CA SER A 58 -12.25 -14.95 -2.85
C SER A 58 -10.75 -14.79 -3.16
N LEU A 59 -10.39 -14.86 -4.43
CA LEU A 59 -8.99 -14.87 -4.86
C LEU A 59 -8.44 -13.49 -5.22
N GLY A 60 -9.29 -12.47 -5.33
CA GLY A 60 -8.89 -11.09 -5.66
C GLY A 60 -8.21 -10.98 -7.03
N LEU A 61 -8.78 -10.20 -7.93
CA LEU A 61 -8.11 -9.88 -9.19
C LEU A 61 -7.36 -8.55 -9.04
N PRO A 62 -6.18 -8.40 -9.65
CA PRO A 62 -5.43 -7.14 -9.55
C PRO A 62 -6.30 -5.98 -10.04
N PRO A 63 -6.42 -4.89 -9.26
CA PRO A 63 -7.25 -3.76 -9.66
C PRO A 63 -6.68 -3.14 -10.95
N PRO A 64 -7.53 -2.65 -11.87
CA PRO A 64 -7.05 -1.94 -13.03
C PRO A 64 -6.53 -0.56 -12.61
N SER A 65 -5.80 0.11 -13.51
CA SER A 65 -5.52 1.54 -13.32
C SER A 65 -6.84 2.33 -13.24
N PRO A 66 -6.87 3.44 -12.48
CA PRO A 66 -8.03 4.31 -12.44
C PRO A 66 -8.46 4.73 -13.86
N PRO A 67 -9.76 4.64 -14.19
CA PRO A 67 -10.23 4.95 -15.53
C PRO A 67 -10.14 6.45 -15.80
N SER A 68 -9.72 6.83 -17.00
CA SER A 68 -9.76 8.21 -17.46
C SER A 68 -11.19 8.71 -17.61
N GLU A 69 -11.39 10.04 -17.56
CA GLU A 69 -12.70 10.66 -17.81
C GLU A 69 -13.30 10.25 -19.17
N LYS A 70 -12.45 10.04 -20.18
CA LYS A 70 -12.86 9.54 -21.50
C LYS A 70 -13.43 8.12 -21.42
N GLU A 71 -12.81 7.24 -20.65
CA GLU A 71 -13.26 5.85 -20.47
C GLU A 71 -14.55 5.79 -19.65
N LEU A 72 -14.68 6.62 -18.62
CA LEU A 72 -15.94 6.76 -17.85
C LEU A 72 -17.11 7.20 -18.74
N LYS A 73 -16.86 8.07 -19.73
CA LYS A 73 -17.87 8.56 -20.68
C LYS A 73 -18.12 7.64 -21.88
N ALA A 74 -17.37 6.55 -22.05
CA ALA A 74 -17.49 5.63 -23.18
C ALA A 74 -18.67 4.63 -23.05
N MET A 75 -19.83 5.11 -22.59
CA MET A 75 -21.05 4.32 -22.51
C MET A 75 -21.62 4.05 -23.89
N ARG A 76 -22.06 2.81 -24.14
CA ARG A 76 -22.83 2.42 -25.32
C ARG A 76 -24.21 1.95 -24.89
N GLU A 77 -25.24 2.34 -25.63
CA GLU A 77 -26.57 1.77 -25.42
C GLU A 77 -26.69 0.40 -26.10
N LEU A 78 -27.19 -0.59 -25.36
CA LEU A 78 -27.61 -1.89 -25.87
C LEU A 78 -29.11 -1.83 -26.15
N ALA A 79 -29.52 -2.05 -27.39
CA ALA A 79 -30.93 -2.12 -27.77
C ALA A 79 -31.65 -3.32 -27.11
N PRO A 80 -32.99 -3.32 -27.03
CA PRO A 80 -33.77 -4.46 -26.55
C PRO A 80 -33.39 -5.76 -27.27
N GLY A 81 -32.99 -6.78 -26.51
CA GLY A 81 -32.54 -8.07 -27.04
C GLY A 81 -31.13 -8.08 -27.65
N GLU A 82 -30.41 -6.97 -27.64
CA GLU A 82 -29.02 -6.92 -28.10
C GLU A 82 -28.09 -7.61 -27.11
N SER A 83 -27.14 -8.38 -27.65
CA SER A 83 -26.10 -9.07 -26.89
C SER A 83 -24.71 -8.56 -27.30
N ILE A 84 -23.82 -8.48 -26.33
CA ILE A 84 -22.38 -8.23 -26.53
C ILE A 84 -21.56 -9.35 -25.90
N THR A 85 -20.34 -9.53 -26.39
CA THR A 85 -19.42 -10.56 -25.91
C THR A 85 -18.11 -9.93 -25.46
N ILE A 86 -17.60 -10.36 -24.30
CA ILE A 86 -16.30 -9.97 -23.75
C ILE A 86 -15.51 -11.24 -23.45
N ASP A 87 -14.29 -11.32 -23.98
CA ASP A 87 -13.36 -12.43 -23.72
C ASP A 87 -12.27 -11.98 -22.74
N TYR A 88 -12.18 -12.66 -21.60
CA TYR A 88 -11.16 -12.46 -20.58
C TYR A 88 -10.13 -13.58 -20.67
N TYR A 89 -8.86 -13.24 -20.83
CA TYR A 89 -7.75 -14.19 -20.81
C TYR A 89 -6.86 -13.91 -19.61
N GLY A 90 -6.27 -14.97 -19.04
CA GLY A 90 -5.34 -14.83 -17.92
C GLY A 90 -6.00 -14.31 -16.65
N VAL A 91 -7.26 -14.68 -16.40
CA VAL A 91 -8.01 -14.28 -15.19
C VAL A 91 -7.36 -14.82 -13.92
N LEU A 92 -6.56 -15.90 -14.02
CA LEU A 92 -5.78 -16.44 -12.90
C LEU A 92 -4.29 -16.21 -13.11
N ASP A 93 -3.61 -15.78 -12.04
CA ASP A 93 -2.15 -15.74 -11.99
C ASP A 93 -1.57 -17.15 -12.14
N LEU A 94 -0.41 -17.25 -12.79
CA LEU A 94 0.39 -18.46 -12.97
C LEU A 94 0.75 -19.18 -11.67
N TYR A 95 0.72 -18.46 -10.54
CA TYR A 95 1.06 -18.99 -9.23
C TYR A 95 -0.10 -19.64 -8.48
N ASN A 96 -1.32 -19.60 -9.02
CA ASN A 96 -2.43 -20.33 -8.41
C ASN A 96 -2.19 -21.86 -8.51
N PRO A 97 -2.41 -22.61 -7.41
CA PRO A 97 -2.20 -24.05 -7.41
C PRO A 97 -3.15 -24.74 -8.41
N SER A 98 -2.79 -25.94 -8.87
CA SER A 98 -3.73 -26.76 -9.63
C SER A 98 -4.97 -27.03 -8.78
N GLY A 99 -6.16 -26.90 -9.36
CA GLY A 99 -7.40 -27.04 -8.62
C GLY A 99 -8.63 -26.63 -9.41
N ARG A 100 -9.80 -26.79 -8.78
CA ARG A 100 -11.07 -26.28 -9.30
C ARG A 100 -11.31 -24.87 -8.79
N TYR A 101 -11.84 -24.04 -9.68
CA TYR A 101 -12.17 -22.65 -9.42
C TYR A 101 -13.57 -22.38 -9.94
N ARG A 102 -14.21 -21.34 -9.39
CA ARG A 102 -15.47 -20.84 -9.92
C ARG A 102 -15.41 -19.34 -10.14
N VAL A 103 -15.97 -18.90 -11.26
CA VAL A 103 -16.05 -17.48 -11.63
C VAL A 103 -17.49 -17.12 -11.94
N ARG A 104 -17.93 -15.92 -11.59
CA ARG A 104 -19.19 -15.34 -12.07
C ARG A 104 -18.99 -13.90 -12.49
N PHE A 105 -19.84 -13.42 -13.39
CA PHE A 105 -20.00 -12.00 -13.64
C PHE A 105 -20.83 -11.43 -12.50
N PHE A 106 -20.35 -10.39 -11.84
CA PHE A 106 -21.08 -9.72 -10.78
C PHE A 106 -20.78 -8.22 -10.81
N SER A 107 -21.84 -7.41 -10.86
CA SER A 107 -21.68 -5.97 -10.70
C SER A 107 -22.93 -5.29 -10.15
N GLU A 108 -22.72 -4.45 -9.12
CA GLU A 108 -23.69 -3.50 -8.58
C GLU A 108 -23.52 -2.09 -9.16
N CYS A 109 -22.56 -1.88 -10.07
CA CYS A 109 -22.23 -0.56 -10.59
C CYS A 109 -23.10 -0.21 -11.81
N TYR A 110 -23.68 0.99 -11.80
CA TYR A 110 -24.55 1.48 -12.88
C TYR A 110 -23.84 1.58 -14.24
N LEU A 111 -22.51 1.73 -14.25
CA LEU A 111 -21.71 1.72 -15.48
C LEU A 111 -21.78 0.37 -16.22
N PHE A 112 -22.10 -0.71 -15.50
CA PHE A 112 -22.23 -2.06 -16.04
C PHE A 112 -23.69 -2.54 -16.05
N GLY A 113 -24.65 -1.60 -15.93
CA GLY A 113 -26.08 -1.87 -15.95
C GLY A 113 -26.67 -2.41 -14.64
N GLY A 114 -25.86 -2.55 -13.58
CA GLY A 114 -26.30 -3.03 -12.28
C GLY A 114 -26.64 -1.92 -11.30
N SER A 115 -27.26 -2.28 -10.18
CA SER A 115 -27.38 -1.45 -8.98
C SER A 115 -27.25 -2.33 -7.74
N THR A 116 -27.16 -1.73 -6.55
CA THR A 116 -27.21 -2.48 -5.28
C THR A 116 -28.49 -3.29 -5.13
N ASP A 117 -29.63 -2.77 -5.58
CA ASP A 117 -30.93 -3.45 -5.48
C ASP A 117 -31.16 -4.47 -6.61
N ASP A 118 -30.43 -4.36 -7.73
CA ASP A 118 -30.61 -5.19 -8.92
C ASP A 118 -29.26 -5.40 -9.65
N PRO A 119 -28.34 -6.16 -9.04
CA PRO A 119 -27.03 -6.41 -9.64
C PRO A 119 -27.15 -7.19 -10.94
N VAL A 120 -26.18 -6.99 -11.83
CA VAL A 120 -25.98 -7.88 -12.99
C VAL A 120 -25.16 -9.05 -12.49
N THR A 121 -25.78 -10.23 -12.41
CA THR A 121 -25.12 -11.47 -11.98
C THR A 121 -25.28 -12.55 -13.05
N SER A 122 -24.23 -13.36 -13.23
CA SER A 122 -24.34 -14.67 -13.89
C SER A 122 -24.46 -15.78 -12.86
N ASP A 123 -24.80 -16.98 -13.33
CA ASP A 123 -24.51 -18.21 -12.58
C ASP A 123 -22.99 -18.42 -12.45
N TRP A 124 -22.59 -19.25 -11.48
CA TRP A 124 -21.20 -19.66 -11.32
C TRP A 124 -20.77 -20.60 -12.45
N LEU A 125 -19.68 -20.23 -13.12
CA LEU A 125 -18.96 -21.09 -14.06
C LEU A 125 -17.81 -21.77 -13.32
N GLU A 126 -17.87 -23.09 -13.20
CA GLU A 126 -16.77 -23.91 -12.68
C GLU A 126 -15.78 -24.26 -13.79
N PHE A 127 -14.48 -24.22 -13.47
CA PHE A 127 -13.42 -24.66 -14.37
C PHE A 127 -12.24 -25.23 -13.59
N GLU A 128 -11.40 -26.00 -14.29
CA GLU A 128 -10.23 -26.66 -13.70
C GLU A 128 -8.95 -26.06 -14.26
N VAL A 129 -8.04 -25.72 -13.36
CA VAL A 129 -6.71 -25.21 -13.68
C VAL A 129 -5.72 -26.30 -13.39
N VAL A 130 -4.96 -26.65 -14.42
CA VAL A 130 -3.82 -27.54 -14.28
C VAL A 130 -2.61 -26.66 -14.44
N CYS A 131 -1.92 -26.40 -13.33
CA CYS A 131 -0.54 -25.93 -13.42
C CYS A 131 0.22 -27.10 -14.04
N PRO A 132 0.68 -27.01 -15.31
CA PRO A 132 1.43 -28.09 -15.90
C PRO A 132 2.60 -28.37 -14.94
N PRO A 133 2.84 -29.62 -14.54
CA PRO A 133 4.01 -29.92 -13.74
C PRO A 133 5.18 -29.41 -14.58
N HIS A 134 5.81 -28.30 -14.18
CA HIS A 134 7.02 -27.87 -14.83
C HIS A 134 7.94 -29.08 -14.69
N PRO A 135 8.28 -29.78 -15.79
CA PRO A 135 9.20 -30.88 -15.67
C PRO A 135 10.54 -30.19 -15.49
N PHE A 136 10.89 -29.89 -14.24
CA PHE A 136 12.28 -29.77 -13.89
C PHE A 136 12.89 -31.11 -14.33
N PRO A 137 13.79 -31.12 -15.33
CA PRO A 137 14.28 -32.37 -15.89
C PRO A 137 14.87 -33.19 -14.75
N GLU A 138 14.53 -34.47 -14.67
CA GLU A 138 14.88 -35.39 -13.57
C GLU A 138 16.39 -35.40 -13.23
N ARG A 139 17.23 -35.03 -14.21
CA ARG A 139 18.68 -34.80 -14.07
C ARG A 139 19.06 -33.68 -13.08
N TRP A 140 18.14 -32.79 -12.73
CA TRP A 140 18.36 -31.66 -11.81
C TRP A 140 17.80 -31.88 -10.41
N GLN A 141 17.12 -33.00 -10.13
CA GLN A 141 16.64 -33.33 -8.78
C GLN A 141 17.76 -33.76 -7.82
N LYS A 142 18.99 -33.99 -8.33
CA LYS A 142 20.18 -34.32 -7.51
C LYS A 142 21.30 -33.27 -7.56
N ILE A 143 21.06 -32.13 -8.22
CA ILE A 143 22.04 -31.03 -8.27
C ILE A 143 21.37 -29.84 -7.59
N PRO A 144 21.92 -29.29 -6.47
CA PRO A 144 21.35 -28.11 -5.85
C PRO A 144 21.18 -27.05 -6.94
N THR A 145 19.96 -26.55 -7.07
CA THR A 145 19.53 -25.73 -8.19
C THR A 145 20.49 -24.55 -8.37
N VAL A 146 20.64 -24.01 -9.58
CA VAL A 146 21.42 -22.77 -9.77
C VAL A 146 20.91 -21.66 -8.85
N ALA A 147 19.61 -21.68 -8.49
CA ALA A 147 19.01 -20.85 -7.46
C ALA A 147 19.56 -21.14 -6.05
N GLU A 148 19.66 -22.39 -5.62
CA GLU A 148 20.27 -22.76 -4.32
C GLU A 148 21.77 -22.49 -4.27
N LYS A 149 22.52 -22.74 -5.35
CA LYS A 149 23.95 -22.37 -5.41
C LYS A 149 24.14 -20.86 -5.44
N ARG A 150 23.28 -20.11 -6.16
CA ARG A 150 23.26 -18.64 -6.09
C ARG A 150 22.86 -18.18 -4.70
N TRP A 151 21.88 -18.80 -4.06
CA TRP A 151 21.44 -18.44 -2.71
C TRP A 151 22.54 -18.72 -1.68
N LEU A 152 23.19 -19.89 -1.72
CA LEU A 152 24.35 -20.22 -0.88
C LEU A 152 25.56 -19.32 -1.18
N PHE A 153 25.78 -18.97 -2.45
CA PHE A 153 26.84 -18.04 -2.84
C PHE A 153 26.54 -16.61 -2.35
N TRP A 154 25.31 -16.12 -2.50
CA TRP A 154 24.90 -14.79 -2.05
C TRP A 154 24.86 -14.69 -0.52
N THR A 155 24.41 -15.72 0.18
CA THR A 155 24.46 -15.79 1.65
C THR A 155 25.90 -15.86 2.14
N ARG A 156 26.76 -16.70 1.54
CA ARG A 156 28.21 -16.69 1.84
C ARG A 156 28.87 -15.36 1.49
N PHE A 157 28.52 -14.74 0.36
CA PHE A 157 29.09 -13.46 -0.07
C PHE A 157 28.66 -12.31 0.84
N LYS A 158 27.39 -12.24 1.25
CA LYS A 158 26.90 -11.29 2.25
C LYS A 158 27.60 -11.51 3.59
N TRP A 159 27.73 -12.76 4.02
CA TRP A 159 28.42 -13.10 5.27
C TRP A 159 29.91 -12.72 5.19
N CYS A 160 30.59 -13.02 4.09
CA CYS A 160 31.95 -12.60 3.82
C CYS A 160 32.08 -11.08 3.75
N ARG A 161 31.10 -10.35 3.18
CA ARG A 161 31.10 -8.88 3.16
C ARG A 161 31.05 -8.34 4.59
N CYS A 162 30.11 -8.81 5.41
CA CYS A 162 30.01 -8.38 6.80
C CYS A 162 31.22 -8.78 7.65
N PHE A 163 31.74 -9.99 7.45
CA PHE A 163 32.97 -10.46 8.08
C PHE A 163 34.17 -9.60 7.67
N TRP A 164 34.29 -9.24 6.39
CA TRP A 164 35.35 -8.38 5.90
C TRP A 164 35.20 -6.95 6.42
N CYS A 165 34.00 -6.38 6.44
CA CYS A 165 33.73 -5.09 7.06
C CYS A 165 34.09 -5.11 8.55
N TRP A 166 33.82 -6.21 9.26
CA TRP A 166 34.21 -6.40 10.67
C TRP A 166 35.73 -6.45 10.83
N ILE A 167 36.45 -7.20 9.99
CA ILE A 167 37.93 -7.18 9.97
C ILE A 167 38.44 -5.75 9.71
N LEU A 168 37.92 -5.06 8.70
CA LEU A 168 38.32 -3.69 8.37
C LEU A 168 38.04 -2.71 9.52
N ARG A 169 36.98 -2.95 10.31
CA ARG A 169 36.67 -2.17 11.52
C ARG A 169 37.68 -2.44 12.64
N ILE A 170 38.04 -3.70 12.88
CA ILE A 170 39.08 -4.09 13.86
C ILE A 170 40.43 -3.49 13.49
N LEU A 171 40.77 -3.51 12.21
CA LEU A 171 42.00 -2.91 11.69
C LEU A 171 41.97 -1.37 11.68
N GLY A 172 40.85 -0.74 12.08
CA GLY A 172 40.68 0.71 12.11
C GLY A 172 40.62 1.38 10.74
N ILE A 173 40.49 0.59 9.66
CA ILE A 173 40.42 1.05 8.27
C ILE A 173 39.06 1.68 8.00
N VAL A 174 37.98 1.09 8.53
CA VAL A 174 36.63 1.65 8.45
C VAL A 174 36.18 2.12 9.83
N ARG A 175 35.89 3.42 9.96
CA ARG A 175 35.39 4.03 11.20
C ARG A 175 33.87 4.08 11.20
N CYS A 176 33.24 3.17 11.92
CA CYS A 176 31.78 3.11 12.12
C CYS A 176 31.36 3.78 13.43
N ASN A 177 31.77 5.03 13.59
CA ASN A 177 31.44 5.87 14.75
C ASN A 177 30.97 7.26 14.32
N ARG A 178 30.57 7.41 13.05
CA ARG A 178 30.03 8.68 12.57
C ARG A 178 28.63 8.83 13.15
N ARG A 179 28.39 10.02 13.70
CA ARG A 179 27.06 10.51 14.00
C ARG A 179 26.75 11.61 13.01
N LEU A 180 25.76 11.36 12.15
CA LEU A 180 25.33 12.32 11.14
C LEU A 180 24.01 12.92 11.57
N SER A 181 23.80 14.20 11.26
CA SER A 181 22.57 14.90 11.59
C SER A 181 22.20 15.82 10.43
N GLN A 182 20.93 15.82 10.05
CA GLN A 182 20.40 16.71 9.01
C GLN A 182 19.01 17.21 9.43
N GLU A 183 18.80 18.52 9.33
CA GLU A 183 17.46 19.10 9.38
C GLU A 183 16.77 18.87 8.03
N VAL A 184 15.55 18.37 8.09
CA VAL A 184 14.66 18.14 6.94
C VAL A 184 13.58 19.22 7.01
N ASP A 185 13.42 19.94 5.91
CA ASP A 185 12.32 20.88 5.67
C ASP A 185 11.93 20.76 4.20
N VAL A 186 10.93 19.93 3.93
CA VAL A 186 10.52 19.57 2.57
C VAL A 186 9.05 19.89 2.39
N GLY A 187 8.76 20.72 1.39
CA GLY A 187 7.39 20.99 0.95
C GLY A 187 6.75 19.72 0.38
N ARG A 188 5.53 19.45 0.81
CA ARG A 188 4.68 18.36 0.36
C ARG A 188 3.41 18.95 -0.23
N ILE A 189 2.94 18.30 -1.27
CA ILE A 189 1.69 18.60 -1.95
C ILE A 189 0.99 17.28 -2.18
N GLU A 190 -0.33 17.27 -2.00
CA GLU A 190 -1.16 16.16 -2.42
C GLU A 190 -2.47 16.70 -3.00
N VAL A 191 -3.05 15.93 -3.91
CA VAL A 191 -4.35 16.20 -4.48
C VAL A 191 -5.29 15.09 -4.06
N MET A 192 -6.30 15.45 -3.28
CA MET A 192 -7.39 14.54 -2.92
C MET A 192 -8.56 14.74 -3.88
N SER A 193 -9.08 13.64 -4.40
CA SER A 193 -10.24 13.60 -5.28
C SER A 193 -11.20 12.46 -4.93
N ASP A 194 -12.37 12.47 -5.57
CA ASP A 194 -13.37 11.41 -5.52
C ASP A 194 -13.92 11.12 -4.11
N ALA A 195 -13.87 12.10 -3.20
CA ALA A 195 -14.60 12.00 -1.95
C ALA A 195 -16.12 11.87 -2.24
N PRO A 196 -16.84 10.96 -1.57
CA PRO A 196 -18.24 10.68 -1.84
C PRO A 196 -19.15 11.86 -1.43
N PRO A 197 -20.41 11.88 -1.88
CA PRO A 197 -21.37 12.90 -1.49
C PRO A 197 -21.51 13.05 0.03
N GLY A 198 -21.45 14.28 0.53
CA GLY A 198 -21.39 14.61 1.96
C GLY A 198 -19.97 14.82 2.50
N PHE A 199 -18.93 14.41 1.76
CA PHE A 199 -17.52 14.55 2.12
C PHE A 199 -16.72 15.35 1.08
N GLU A 200 -17.38 16.06 0.17
CA GLU A 200 -16.73 16.78 -0.94
C GLU A 200 -15.77 17.87 -0.46
N ALA A 201 -15.90 18.34 0.78
CA ALA A 201 -14.96 19.27 1.41
C ALA A 201 -13.53 18.71 1.58
N TRP A 202 -13.35 17.39 1.45
CA TRP A 202 -12.05 16.72 1.44
C TRP A 202 -11.39 16.75 0.05
N ASN A 203 -12.12 17.08 -1.01
CA ASN A 203 -11.52 17.24 -2.32
C ASN A 203 -10.76 18.57 -2.36
N GLY A 204 -9.49 18.52 -2.76
CA GLY A 204 -8.66 19.72 -2.77
C GLY A 204 -7.19 19.44 -3.02
N THR A 205 -6.42 20.52 -3.04
CA THR A 205 -4.96 20.45 -3.04
C THR A 205 -4.47 20.92 -1.69
N TYR A 206 -3.77 20.05 -0.98
CA TYR A 206 -3.21 20.33 0.34
C TYR A 206 -1.71 20.51 0.22
N VAL A 207 -1.19 21.49 0.95
CA VAL A 207 0.23 21.83 0.95
C VAL A 207 0.70 22.01 2.38
N TRP A 208 1.79 21.35 2.73
CA TRP A 208 2.42 21.47 4.04
C TRP A 208 3.93 21.29 3.92
N ASN A 209 4.65 21.50 5.02
CA ASN A 209 6.07 21.17 5.09
C ASN A 209 6.26 20.03 6.08
N ALA A 210 6.94 18.97 5.66
CA ALA A 210 7.45 17.94 6.56
C ALA A 210 8.74 18.45 7.19
N ARG A 211 8.78 18.54 8.53
CA ARG A 211 9.90 19.14 9.26
C ARG A 211 10.33 18.27 10.43
N PHE A 212 11.57 17.79 10.37
CA PHE A 212 12.15 16.99 11.43
C PHE A 212 13.68 16.97 11.29
N ARG A 213 14.36 16.47 12.31
CA ARG A 213 15.80 16.21 12.24
C ARG A 213 16.05 14.71 12.18
N THR A 214 16.81 14.27 11.18
CA THR A 214 17.30 12.89 11.11
C THR A 214 18.68 12.80 11.74
N VAL A 215 18.86 11.87 12.67
CA VAL A 215 20.15 11.56 13.30
C VAL A 215 20.50 10.10 13.03
N ILE A 216 21.63 9.86 12.35
CA ILE A 216 22.16 8.52 12.12
C ILE A 216 23.28 8.27 13.12
N ASP A 217 23.16 7.19 13.89
CA ASP A 217 24.22 6.70 14.76
C ASP A 217 24.75 5.37 14.21
N GLN A 218 25.97 5.39 13.65
CA GLN A 218 26.61 4.18 13.11
C GLN A 218 27.18 3.26 14.20
N ASN A 219 27.37 3.75 15.42
CA ASN A 219 27.82 2.91 16.52
C ASN A 219 26.67 2.04 17.02
N ASP A 220 25.49 2.64 17.14
CA ASP A 220 24.29 1.99 17.67
C ASP A 220 23.40 1.40 16.56
N CYS A 221 23.77 1.59 15.29
CA CYS A 221 22.99 1.21 14.13
C CYS A 221 21.52 1.65 14.23
N SER A 222 21.33 2.94 14.49
CA SER A 222 20.02 3.55 14.63
C SER A 222 19.87 4.80 13.78
N VAL A 223 18.64 5.05 13.37
CA VAL A 223 18.18 6.30 12.77
C VAL A 223 17.11 6.86 13.69
N ARG A 224 17.41 7.98 14.34
CA ARG A 224 16.47 8.69 15.20
C ARG A 224 15.89 9.88 14.47
N ILE A 225 14.58 9.90 14.34
CA ILE A 225 13.79 11.02 13.82
C ILE A 225 13.42 11.88 15.02
N VAL A 226 13.90 13.12 15.06
CA VAL A 226 13.59 14.06 16.14
C VAL A 226 12.59 15.10 15.62
N VAL A 227 11.42 15.18 16.26
CA VAL A 227 10.38 16.15 15.94
C VAL A 227 10.21 17.10 17.12
N LEU A 228 10.47 18.39 16.90
CA LEU A 228 10.31 19.44 17.88
C LEU A 228 8.90 20.03 17.78
N LEU A 229 8.07 19.80 18.80
CA LEU A 229 6.70 20.31 18.86
C LEU A 229 6.60 21.48 19.82
N GLN A 230 5.92 22.54 19.39
CA GLN A 230 5.47 23.60 20.27
C GLN A 230 3.95 23.61 20.29
N THR A 231 3.36 23.68 21.47
CA THR A 231 1.91 23.85 21.58
C THR A 231 1.57 25.33 21.55
N SER A 232 0.70 25.75 20.62
CA SER A 232 0.10 27.08 20.61
C SER A 232 -1.28 27.00 21.26
N ASN A 233 -1.41 27.51 22.48
CA ASN A 233 -2.67 28.13 22.86
C ASN A 233 -2.47 29.07 24.04
N VAL A 234 -2.95 30.30 23.84
CA VAL A 234 -3.14 31.33 24.84
C VAL A 234 -4.34 30.90 25.70
N GLY A 235 -4.16 29.94 26.61
CA GLY A 235 -5.19 29.55 27.59
C GLY A 235 -5.37 28.06 27.90
N ALA A 236 -4.81 27.15 27.11
CA ALA A 236 -4.84 25.71 27.38
C ALA A 236 -3.42 25.13 27.32
N THR A 237 -2.70 25.22 28.45
CA THR A 237 -1.41 24.55 28.59
C THR A 237 -1.65 23.06 28.75
N LEU A 238 -1.15 22.22 27.82
CA LEU A 238 -1.08 20.78 28.08
C LEU A 238 -0.32 20.55 29.38
N SER A 239 -0.93 19.80 30.29
CA SER A 239 -0.23 19.29 31.46
C SER A 239 0.93 18.37 31.02
N ASN A 240 1.94 18.21 31.88
CA ASN A 240 3.03 17.27 31.63
C ASN A 240 2.52 15.85 31.39
N ALA A 241 1.44 15.44 32.06
CA ALA A 241 0.81 14.14 31.85
C ALA A 241 0.28 13.98 30.42
N GLN A 242 -0.37 15.01 29.87
CA GLN A 242 -0.87 14.97 28.49
C GLN A 242 0.28 15.00 27.47
N ARG A 243 1.32 15.80 27.71
CA ARG A 243 2.53 15.79 26.86
C ARG A 243 3.18 14.42 26.82
N ASN A 244 3.37 13.79 27.99
CA ASN A 244 3.93 12.44 28.08
C ASN A 244 3.03 11.40 27.41
N ALA A 245 1.71 11.54 27.51
CA ALA A 245 0.76 10.65 26.85
C ALA A 245 0.86 10.75 25.33
N TRP A 246 0.92 11.96 24.77
CA TRP A 246 1.16 12.19 23.34
C TRP A 246 2.51 11.60 22.91
N GLU A 247 3.59 11.93 23.62
CA GLU A 247 4.93 11.44 23.31
C GLU A 247 4.98 9.91 23.29
N THR A 248 4.41 9.27 24.31
CA THR A 248 4.37 7.80 24.43
C THR A 248 3.57 7.17 23.28
N ALA A 249 2.39 7.71 22.97
CA ALA A 249 1.55 7.20 21.89
C ALA A 249 2.25 7.27 20.53
N LEU A 250 2.82 8.44 20.23
CA LEU A 250 3.56 8.68 18.99
C LEU A 250 4.79 7.79 18.85
N GLN A 251 5.59 7.68 19.91
CA GLN A 251 6.79 6.83 19.89
C GLN A 251 6.44 5.35 19.76
N ASN A 252 5.38 4.88 20.42
CA ASN A 252 4.91 3.51 20.28
C ASN A 252 4.39 3.21 18.87
N ALA A 253 3.69 4.16 18.25
CA ALA A 253 3.15 4.00 16.91
C ALA A 253 4.24 3.97 15.83
N TRP A 254 5.32 4.76 15.97
CA TRP A 254 6.28 5.00 14.88
C TRP A 254 7.68 4.41 15.10
N SER A 255 8.03 3.96 16.30
CA SER A 255 9.38 3.45 16.62
C SER A 255 9.47 1.94 16.58
N ASN A 256 10.66 1.41 16.24
CA ASN A 256 10.98 -0.02 16.36
C ASN A 256 10.06 -0.95 15.54
N LEU A 257 9.48 -0.45 14.44
CA LEU A 257 8.70 -1.26 13.50
C LEU A 257 9.50 -1.58 12.24
N PHE A 258 10.29 -0.61 11.78
CA PHE A 258 11.08 -0.70 10.57
C PHE A 258 12.55 -0.40 10.82
N LYS A 259 13.37 -0.83 9.85
CA LYS A 259 14.78 -0.53 9.77
C LYS A 259 15.18 -0.22 8.33
N LEU A 260 16.26 0.53 8.17
CA LEU A 260 16.85 0.83 6.86
C LEU A 260 18.02 -0.12 6.57
N CYS A 261 17.83 -0.99 5.59
CA CYS A 261 18.89 -1.84 5.05
C CYS A 261 19.67 -1.07 4.00
N CYS A 262 20.78 -0.46 4.43
CA CYS A 262 21.66 0.32 3.58
C CYS A 262 22.85 -0.52 3.10
N ASN A 263 23.34 -0.25 1.89
CA ASN A 263 24.50 -0.97 1.32
C ASN A 263 25.86 -0.56 1.95
N ASP A 264 25.90 -0.16 3.23
CA ASP A 264 27.15 0.17 3.93
C ASP A 264 27.77 -1.02 4.69
N CYS A 265 28.97 -0.80 5.20
CA CYS A 265 29.75 -1.76 5.98
C CYS A 265 29.50 -1.69 7.50
N CYS A 266 28.86 -0.62 7.98
CA CYS A 266 28.79 -0.32 9.41
C CYS A 266 27.63 -1.01 10.10
N CYS A 267 26.49 -1.09 9.43
CA CYS A 267 25.26 -1.63 9.99
C CYS A 267 24.68 -2.71 9.08
N CYS A 268 25.38 -3.85 9.02
CA CYS A 268 24.96 -5.02 8.23
C CYS A 268 23.55 -5.51 8.53
N SER A 269 23.06 -5.32 9.77
CA SER A 269 21.71 -5.71 10.18
C SER A 269 20.65 -4.64 9.88
N GLY A 270 21.05 -3.49 9.33
CA GLY A 270 20.24 -2.30 9.09
C GLY A 270 20.27 -1.30 10.25
N TYR A 271 19.72 -0.11 9.99
CA TYR A 271 19.53 0.93 11.00
C TYR A 271 18.10 0.90 11.54
N THR A 272 17.91 0.61 12.82
CA THR A 272 16.57 0.66 13.44
C THR A 272 16.05 2.10 13.46
N ILE A 273 14.81 2.31 13.01
CA ILE A 273 14.17 3.62 13.02
C ILE A 273 13.47 3.85 14.37
N THR A 274 13.73 5.00 14.99
CA THR A 274 13.04 5.47 16.20
C THR A 274 12.54 6.90 16.01
N LEU A 275 11.40 7.20 16.63
CA LEU A 275 10.85 8.55 16.73
C LEU A 275 11.16 9.11 18.13
N ASP A 276 11.51 10.39 18.20
CA ASP A 276 11.79 11.15 19.42
C ASP A 276 11.06 12.50 19.31
N VAL A 277 9.96 12.63 20.05
CA VAL A 277 9.11 13.83 20.06
C VAL A 277 9.51 14.68 21.25
N GLN A 278 9.89 15.94 21.01
CA GLN A 278 10.35 16.85 22.07
C GLN A 278 9.49 18.11 22.10
N PHE A 279 8.92 18.41 23.27
CA PHE A 279 8.18 19.65 23.48
C PHE A 279 9.14 20.81 23.74
N VAL A 280 9.08 21.85 22.91
CA VAL A 280 9.94 23.04 22.98
C VAL A 280 9.11 24.32 23.08
N ASN A 281 9.73 25.38 23.59
CA ASN A 281 9.10 26.70 23.71
C ASN A 281 9.45 27.66 22.55
N SER A 282 10.44 27.29 21.72
CA SER A 282 10.88 28.03 20.54
C SER A 282 11.65 27.09 19.59
N ASN A 283 11.86 27.53 18.35
CA ASN A 283 12.54 26.74 17.31
C ASN A 283 11.89 25.37 17.05
N ALA A 284 10.57 25.30 17.16
CA ALA A 284 9.82 24.09 16.86
C ALA A 284 9.86 23.80 15.36
N HIS A 285 9.84 22.51 15.02
CA HIS A 285 9.57 22.05 13.66
C HIS A 285 8.11 22.30 13.32
N HIS A 286 7.21 22.02 14.27
CA HIS A 286 5.76 22.20 14.13
C HIS A 286 5.16 22.89 15.35
N ILE A 287 4.17 23.74 15.07
CA ILE A 287 3.33 24.39 16.08
C ILE A 287 1.95 23.76 16.00
N VAL A 288 1.46 23.25 17.13
CA VAL A 288 0.19 22.52 17.24
C VAL A 288 -0.76 23.26 18.19
N ASN A 289 -1.93 23.62 17.68
CA ASN A 289 -3.02 24.14 18.49
C ASN A 289 -3.68 23.01 19.28
N VAL A 290 -3.86 23.22 20.58
CA VAL A 290 -4.43 22.22 21.49
C VAL A 290 -5.92 22.49 21.69
N GLN A 291 -6.79 21.55 21.31
CA GLN A 291 -8.24 21.72 21.37
C GLN A 291 -8.95 20.45 21.89
N GLY A 292 -10.28 20.36 21.71
CA GLY A 292 -11.08 19.24 22.21
C GLY A 292 -10.97 17.94 21.39
N TRP A 293 -10.61 18.03 20.12
CA TRP A 293 -10.47 16.88 19.21
C TRP A 293 -9.42 17.16 18.13
N THR A 294 -8.84 16.12 17.53
CA THR A 294 -7.88 16.28 16.42
C THR A 294 -8.63 16.52 15.12
N THR A 295 -8.21 17.51 14.34
CA THR A 295 -8.83 17.82 13.04
C THR A 295 -7.85 17.86 11.88
N ASN A 296 -6.56 18.07 12.14
CA ASN A 296 -5.49 18.12 11.15
C ASN A 296 -4.12 18.26 11.86
N MET A 297 -3.06 18.31 11.06
CA MET A 297 -1.66 18.32 11.52
C MET A 297 -1.31 19.46 12.47
N THR A 298 -2.07 20.56 12.46
CA THR A 298 -1.83 21.73 13.32
C THR A 298 -2.86 21.91 14.43
N ASN A 299 -3.86 21.03 14.57
CA ASN A 299 -4.92 21.15 15.56
C ASN A 299 -5.25 19.79 16.19
N TRP A 300 -4.75 19.55 17.40
CA TRP A 300 -4.78 18.24 18.06
C TRP A 300 -5.66 18.24 19.31
N GLY A 301 -6.32 17.10 19.56
CA GLY A 301 -7.13 16.88 20.76
C GLY A 301 -6.26 16.69 22.01
N ASN A 302 -6.50 17.46 23.06
CA ASN A 302 -5.71 17.49 24.29
C ASN A 302 -5.57 16.15 25.06
N THR A 303 -6.39 15.16 24.71
CA THR A 303 -6.39 13.80 25.27
C THR A 303 -6.35 12.72 24.19
N ASP A 304 -6.27 13.13 22.92
CA ASP A 304 -6.22 12.23 21.79
C ASP A 304 -4.83 11.58 21.69
N THR A 305 -4.80 10.26 21.59
CA THR A 305 -3.59 9.44 21.46
C THR A 305 -3.64 8.53 20.24
N THR A 306 -4.68 8.67 19.42
CA THR A 306 -4.95 7.83 18.27
C THR A 306 -4.83 8.64 16.99
N ALA A 307 -5.66 9.68 16.81
CA ALA A 307 -5.64 10.45 15.56
C ALA A 307 -4.34 11.24 15.40
N ILE A 308 -3.72 11.68 16.50
CA ILE A 308 -2.41 12.36 16.44
C ILE A 308 -1.30 11.49 15.82
N ASN A 309 -1.44 10.16 15.82
CA ASN A 309 -0.46 9.28 15.18
C ASN A 309 -0.51 9.42 13.65
N HIS A 310 -1.69 9.59 13.08
CA HIS A 310 -1.88 9.89 11.65
C HIS A 310 -1.31 11.28 11.33
N GLU A 311 -1.61 12.27 12.14
CA GLU A 311 -1.08 13.63 11.96
C GLU A 311 0.45 13.71 12.01
N MET A 312 1.08 12.88 12.86
CA MET A 312 2.54 12.74 12.87
C MET A 312 3.06 12.19 11.55
N GLY A 313 2.34 11.29 10.88
CA GLY A 313 2.72 10.79 9.57
C GLY A 313 2.89 11.92 8.54
N HIS A 314 2.00 12.91 8.53
CA HIS A 314 2.16 14.10 7.69
C HIS A 314 3.39 14.94 8.06
N MET A 315 3.71 15.08 9.36
CA MET A 315 4.93 15.76 9.82
C MET A 315 6.20 15.04 9.32
N LEU A 316 6.13 13.72 9.16
CA LEU A 316 7.19 12.89 8.56
C LEU A 316 7.17 12.85 7.02
N GLY A 317 6.18 13.48 6.39
CA GLY A 317 6.04 13.62 4.94
C GLY A 317 5.18 12.54 4.27
N ALA A 318 4.50 11.68 5.02
CA ALA A 318 3.52 10.76 4.47
C ALA A 318 2.30 11.53 3.93
N LEU A 319 1.77 11.06 2.81
CA LEU A 319 0.54 11.56 2.22
C LEU A 319 -0.66 10.95 2.95
N ASP A 320 -1.81 11.58 2.82
CA ASP A 320 -3.08 10.97 3.16
C ASP A 320 -3.32 9.71 2.34
N GLU A 321 -4.08 8.78 2.90
CA GLU A 321 -4.50 7.56 2.22
C GLU A 321 -6.03 7.44 2.26
N TYR A 322 -6.75 8.56 2.15
CA TYR A 322 -8.21 8.60 2.04
C TYR A 322 -8.67 8.86 0.61
N TYR A 323 -9.75 8.18 0.20
CA TYR A 323 -10.38 8.31 -1.11
C TYR A 323 -9.38 8.11 -2.24
N THR A 324 -9.25 9.07 -3.15
CA THR A 324 -8.18 9.12 -4.14
C THR A 324 -7.16 10.18 -3.72
N VAL A 325 -5.90 9.79 -3.56
CA VAL A 325 -4.78 10.73 -3.30
C VAL A 325 -3.73 10.58 -4.38
N ASP A 326 -3.40 11.68 -5.05
CA ASP A 326 -2.46 11.73 -6.18
C ASP A 326 -2.77 10.66 -7.25
N GLY A 327 -4.06 10.49 -7.54
CA GLY A 327 -4.56 9.51 -8.50
C GLY A 327 -4.54 8.06 -8.02
N THR A 328 -4.11 7.78 -6.78
CA THR A 328 -4.18 6.44 -6.18
C THR A 328 -5.46 6.29 -5.36
N ALA A 329 -6.31 5.33 -5.75
CA ALA A 329 -7.56 5.03 -5.03
C ALA A 329 -7.27 4.18 -3.78
N TRP A 330 -7.23 4.82 -2.62
CA TRP A 330 -7.05 4.21 -1.30
C TRP A 330 -8.37 3.73 -0.67
N GLY A 331 -9.52 4.26 -1.10
CA GLY A 331 -10.84 3.87 -0.60
C GLY A 331 -11.32 4.71 0.59
N GLN A 332 -12.31 4.23 1.33
CA GLN A 332 -12.89 5.02 2.44
C GLN A 332 -11.88 5.28 3.57
N PRO A 333 -12.05 6.33 4.37
CA PRO A 333 -11.25 6.49 5.59
C PRO A 333 -11.54 5.39 6.61
N PHE A 334 -10.57 5.11 7.47
CA PHE A 334 -10.66 4.17 8.59
C PHE A 334 -10.80 2.68 8.21
N GLN A 335 -10.20 2.26 7.10
CA GLN A 335 -10.18 0.86 6.69
C GLN A 335 -9.15 0.05 7.50
N ASN A 336 -9.51 -1.20 7.81
CA ASN A 336 -8.60 -2.14 8.48
C ASN A 336 -7.49 -2.60 7.52
N GLY A 337 -6.26 -2.67 8.02
CA GLY A 337 -5.10 -3.14 7.24
C GLY A 337 -4.58 -2.17 6.16
N ALA A 338 -5.18 -1.00 6.00
CA ALA A 338 -4.74 0.01 5.02
C ALA A 338 -3.50 0.79 5.48
N GLY A 339 -3.22 0.80 6.79
CA GLY A 339 -2.10 1.50 7.43
C GLY A 339 -2.52 2.81 8.09
N ILE A 340 -1.62 3.39 8.89
CA ILE A 340 -1.93 4.53 9.77
C ILE A 340 -2.42 5.79 9.05
N MET A 341 -1.99 5.99 7.79
CA MET A 341 -2.42 7.13 6.96
C MET A 341 -3.82 6.96 6.37
N ASN A 342 -4.44 5.78 6.49
CA ASN A 342 -5.86 5.56 6.21
C ASN A 342 -6.67 5.27 7.49
N ASN A 343 -6.06 4.68 8.52
CA ASN A 343 -6.74 4.39 9.77
C ASN A 343 -5.79 4.64 10.94
N PRO A 344 -6.02 5.68 11.75
CA PRO A 344 -5.10 6.05 12.83
C PRO A 344 -4.93 4.97 13.94
N ASN A 345 -5.75 3.91 13.92
CA ASN A 345 -5.61 2.75 14.83
C ASN A 345 -4.66 1.67 14.30
N GLU A 346 -4.24 1.76 13.04
CA GLU A 346 -3.35 0.79 12.40
C GLU A 346 -1.87 1.16 12.59
N ALA A 347 -1.00 0.19 12.36
CA ALA A 347 0.44 0.45 12.31
C ALA A 347 0.81 1.23 11.03
N PRO A 348 1.90 2.03 11.06
CA PRO A 348 2.47 2.57 9.84
C PRO A 348 3.00 1.45 8.94
N LEU A 349 3.09 1.74 7.66
CA LEU A 349 3.63 0.86 6.63
C LEU A 349 4.98 1.39 6.14
N ALA A 350 5.79 0.52 5.52
CA ALA A 350 7.16 0.88 5.13
C ALA A 350 7.25 2.14 4.27
N ARG A 351 6.25 2.39 3.42
CA ARG A 351 6.15 3.57 2.53
C ARG A 351 6.00 4.89 3.29
N HIS A 352 5.49 4.86 4.52
CA HIS A 352 5.35 6.08 5.35
C HIS A 352 6.70 6.60 5.85
N PHE A 353 7.78 5.83 5.67
CA PHE A 353 9.16 6.23 6.00
C PHE A 353 9.99 6.61 4.77
N ASP A 354 9.38 6.78 3.60
CA ASP A 354 10.11 7.05 2.35
C ASP A 354 10.97 8.32 2.41
N LEU A 355 10.44 9.42 2.96
CA LEU A 355 11.22 10.65 3.12
C LEU A 355 12.42 10.47 4.09
N VAL A 356 12.24 9.68 5.14
CA VAL A 356 13.30 9.33 6.10
C VAL A 356 14.37 8.46 5.41
N ARG A 357 13.95 7.44 4.65
CA ARG A 357 14.85 6.59 3.86
C ARG A 357 15.67 7.42 2.89
N ASP A 358 15.03 8.30 2.12
CA ASP A 358 15.69 9.11 1.09
C ASP A 358 16.68 10.10 1.72
N THR A 359 16.33 10.68 2.88
CA THR A 359 17.24 11.52 3.68
C THR A 359 18.46 10.73 4.14
N VAL A 360 18.27 9.54 4.71
CA VAL A 360 19.37 8.69 5.18
C VAL A 360 20.27 8.24 4.03
N GLN A 361 19.69 7.87 2.90
CA GLN A 361 20.42 7.53 1.68
C GLN A 361 21.31 8.68 1.21
N SER A 362 20.79 9.91 1.23
CA SER A 362 21.56 11.12 0.91
C SER A 362 22.72 11.34 1.90
N MET A 363 22.45 11.24 3.21
CA MET A 363 23.46 11.44 4.26
C MET A 363 24.59 10.40 4.23
N LEU A 364 24.26 9.13 3.91
CA LEU A 364 25.24 8.04 3.83
C LEU A 364 25.89 7.90 2.45
N GLY A 365 25.29 8.47 1.40
CA GLY A 365 25.75 8.32 0.02
C GLY A 365 25.59 6.89 -0.51
N THR A 366 24.55 6.18 -0.07
CA THR A 366 24.29 4.78 -0.46
C THR A 366 22.80 4.49 -0.56
N ASN A 367 22.43 3.53 -1.40
CA ASN A 367 21.06 3.04 -1.47
C ASN A 367 20.64 2.36 -0.18
N CYS A 368 19.42 2.63 0.26
CA CYS A 368 18.79 2.03 1.43
C CYS A 368 17.39 1.53 1.06
N ASN A 369 16.94 0.45 1.69
CA ASN A 369 15.56 -0.03 1.60
C ASN A 369 14.94 -0.12 2.99
N THR A 370 13.66 0.23 3.10
CA THR A 370 12.89 0.04 4.34
C THR A 370 12.48 -1.42 4.46
N LYS A 371 12.70 -2.02 5.63
CA LYS A 371 12.36 -3.40 5.96
C LYS A 371 11.73 -3.48 7.33
N THR A 372 10.84 -4.45 7.54
CA THR A 372 10.27 -4.69 8.88
C THR A 372 11.37 -5.21 9.81
N ILE A 373 11.33 -4.85 11.09
CA ILE A 373 12.27 -5.42 12.07
C ILE A 373 12.10 -6.95 12.10
N GLY A 374 13.23 -7.65 12.10
CA GLY A 374 13.30 -9.11 11.99
C GLY A 374 13.59 -9.61 10.57
N GLU A 375 13.29 -8.84 9.52
CA GLU A 375 13.66 -9.21 8.15
C GLU A 375 15.18 -9.08 7.92
N SER A 376 15.75 -9.88 7.03
CA SER A 376 17.17 -9.77 6.67
C SER A 376 17.44 -8.55 5.78
N CYS A 377 18.55 -7.86 6.05
CA CYS A 377 19.28 -7.11 5.04
C CYS A 377 20.19 -8.08 4.23
#